data_AF-A0A2L2Z9P3-F1
#
_entry.id   AF-A0A2L2Z9P3-F1
#
_cell.length_a   1.000
_cell.length_b   1.000
_cell.length_c   1.000
_cell.angle_alpha   90.00
_cell.angle_beta   90.00
_cell.angle_gamma   90.00
#
_symmetry.space_group_name_H-M   'P 1'
#
loop_
_entity.id
_entity.type
_entity.pdbx_description
1 polymer ?
#
loop_
_entity_poly.entity_id
_entity_poly.type
_entity_poly.pdbx_seq_one_letter_code
_entity_poly.pdbx_strand_id
1 'polypeptide(L)' 'KSWMSCLKITLIVFYLFIWNLGAANTALGIWVKTDGAFSKIQDNLDVKEFTTAVLFLFFVGIIFILIFLI' A
#
# COMPACT_ATOMS: atom_id res chain seq x y z
N LYS A 1 25.06 19.18 -17.35
CA LYS A 1 25.02 19.18 -15.86
C LYS A 1 23.60 19.38 -15.32
N SER A 2 22.82 20.37 -15.79
CA SER A 2 21.43 20.63 -15.34
C SER A 2 20.47 19.43 -15.48
N TRP A 3 20.48 18.73 -16.63
CA TRP A 3 19.61 17.57 -16.89
C TRP A 3 19.79 16.41 -15.90
N MET A 4 21.03 16.14 -15.48
CA MET A 4 21.34 15.08 -14.51
C MET A 4 20.76 15.40 -13.12
N SER A 5 20.72 16.68 -12.74
CA SER A 5 20.11 17.12 -11.48
C SER A 5 18.59 17.10 -11.54
N CYS A 6 18.00 17.48 -12.68
CA CYS A 6 16.55 17.40 -12.90
C CYS A 6 16.06 15.95 -12.79
N LEU A 7 16.72 15.01 -13.48
CA LEU A 7 16.38 13.59 -13.42
C LEU A 7 16.46 13.04 -11.99
N LYS A 8 17.48 13.41 -11.22
CA LYS A 8 17.63 12.98 -9.82
C LYS A 8 16.47 13.47 -8.94
N ILE A 9 16.09 14.73 -9.07
CA ILE A 9 14.98 15.30 -8.28
C ILE A 9 13.67 14.62 -8.67
N THR A 10 13.41 14.41 -9.95
CA THR A 10 12.21 13.70 -10.43
C THR A 10 12.14 12.28 -9.89
N LEU A 11 13.25 11.55 -9.87
CA LEU A 11 13.30 10.20 -9.29
C LEU A 11 13.00 10.21 -7.80
N ILE A 12 13.55 11.15 -7.03
CA ILE A 12 13.28 11.29 -5.60
C ILE A 12 11.80 11.56 -5.33
N VAL A 13 11.19 12.49 -6.08
CA VAL A 13 9.76 12.81 -5.93
C VAL A 13 8.89 11.59 -6.27
N PHE A 14 9.25 10.85 -7.33
CA PHE A 14 8.54 9.65 -7.72
C PHE A 14 8.65 8.53 -6.67
N TYR A 15 9.83 8.34 -6.08
CA TYR A 15 10.03 7.38 -4.99
C TYR A 15 9.21 7.75 -3.74
N LEU A 16 9.20 9.03 -3.35
CA LEU A 16 8.35 9.51 -2.25
C LEU A 16 6.86 9.31 -2.54
N PHE A 17 6.43 9.48 -3.78
CA PHE A 17 5.04 9.25 -4.18
C PHE A 17 4.65 7.77 -4.04
N ILE A 18 5.48 6.84 -4.55
CA ILE A 18 5.22 5.40 -4.43
C ILE A 18 5.28 4.95 -2.96
N TRP A 19 6.20 5.51 -2.18
CA TRP A 19 6.29 5.24 -0.75
C TRP A 19 4.99 5.61 -0.01
N ASN A 20 4.42 6.79 -0.30
CA ASN A 20 3.13 7.20 0.26
C ASN A 20 1.97 6.32 -0.21
N LEU A 21 1.98 5.86 -1.47
CA LEU A 21 1.00 4.89 -1.97
C LEU A 21 1.09 3.55 -1.20
N GLY A 22 2.31 3.07 -0.93
CA GLY A 22 2.53 1.89 -0.09
C GLY A 22 1.94 2.06 1.31
N ALA A 23 2.24 3.19 1.97
CA ALA A 23 1.69 3.53 3.29
C ALA A 23 0.16 3.60 3.29
N ALA A 24 -0.45 4.24 2.29
CA ALA A 24 -1.90 4.30 2.15
C ALA A 24 -2.53 2.92 1.95
N ASN A 25 -1.90 2.06 1.14
CA ASN A 25 -2.39 0.70 0.89
C ASN A 25 -2.30 -0.18 2.14
N THR A 26 -1.21 -0.07 2.90
CA THR A 26 -1.07 -0.74 4.21
C THR A 26 -2.14 -0.25 5.19
N ALA A 27 -2.39 1.06 5.27
CA ALA A 27 -3.43 1.62 6.12
C ALA A 27 -4.83 1.14 5.71
N LEU A 28 -5.13 1.05 4.41
CA LEU A 28 -6.37 0.48 3.88
C LEU A 28 -6.53 -1.00 4.28
N GLY A 29 -5.47 -1.81 4.18
CA GLY A 29 -5.51 -3.21 4.62
C GLY A 29 -5.83 -3.36 6.11
N ILE A 30 -5.28 -2.48 6.97
CA ILE A 30 -5.60 -2.46 8.41
C ILE A 30 -7.05 -2.01 8.62
N TRP A 31 -7.46 -0.96 7.94
CA TRP A 31 -8.80 -0.39 8.08
C TRP A 31 -9.88 -1.41 7.69
N VAL A 32 -9.74 -2.08 6.54
CA VAL A 32 -10.67 -3.11 6.08
C VAL A 32 -10.80 -4.26 7.08
N LYS A 33 -9.74 -4.57 7.85
CA LYS A 33 -9.77 -5.61 8.89
C LYS A 33 -10.37 -5.13 10.22
N THR A 34 -10.26 -3.85 10.54
CA THR A 34 -10.62 -3.29 11.86
C THR A 34 -11.99 -2.60 11.86
N ASP A 35 -12.50 -2.25 10.69
CA ASP A 35 -13.78 -1.56 10.56
C ASP A 35 -14.99 -2.49 10.71
N GLY A 36 -15.86 -2.15 11.66
CA GLY A 36 -17.04 -2.95 11.99
C GLY A 36 -18.13 -2.96 10.92
N ALA A 37 -18.14 -2.00 9.98
CA ALA A 37 -19.07 -2.02 8.85
C ALA A 37 -18.59 -3.01 7.78
N PHE A 38 -17.27 -3.08 7.54
CA PHE A 38 -16.68 -4.09 6.66
C PHE A 38 -16.80 -5.51 7.21
N SER A 39 -16.74 -5.69 8.53
CA SER A 39 -16.98 -6.99 9.16
C SER A 39 -18.34 -7.59 8.78
N LYS A 40 -19.39 -6.77 8.65
CA LYS A 40 -20.73 -7.23 8.23
C LYS A 40 -20.81 -7.58 6.75
N ILE A 41 -19.98 -6.95 5.93
CA ILE A 41 -19.84 -7.29 4.50
C ILE A 41 -19.08 -8.62 4.36
N GLN A 42 -18.08 -8.83 5.22
CA GLN A 42 -17.28 -10.05 5.28
C GLN A 42 -18.11 -11.28 5.66
N ASP A 43 -19.17 -11.14 6.48
CA ASP A 43 -20.09 -12.23 6.82
C ASP A 43 -20.81 -12.83 5.58
N ASN A 44 -20.88 -12.09 4.47
CA ASN A 44 -21.47 -12.54 3.20
C ASN A 44 -20.43 -13.04 2.18
N LEU A 45 -19.15 -13.03 2.52
CA LEU A 45 -18.03 -13.45 1.68
C LEU A 45 -17.35 -14.67 2.29
N ASP A 46 -16.74 -15.52 1.45
CA ASP A 46 -15.92 -16.62 1.97
C ASP A 46 -14.74 -16.03 2.77
N VAL A 47 -14.70 -16.34 4.07
CA VAL A 47 -13.75 -15.80 5.05
C VAL A 47 -12.31 -16.02 4.59
N LYS A 48 -12.04 -17.13 3.87
CA LYS A 48 -10.71 -17.43 3.33
C LYS A 48 -10.31 -16.45 2.21
N GLU A 49 -11.20 -16.16 1.28
CA GLU A 49 -10.92 -15.28 0.14
C GLU A 49 -10.70 -13.84 0.60
N PHE A 50 -11.55 -13.34 1.51
CA PHE A 50 -11.40 -12.00 2.07
C PHE A 50 -10.10 -11.86 2.86
N THR A 51 -9.77 -12.83 3.73
CA THR A 51 -8.52 -12.80 4.51
C THR A 51 -7.30 -12.82 3.59
N THR A 52 -7.36 -13.59 2.49
CA THR A 52 -6.29 -13.66 1.50
C THR A 52 -6.12 -12.32 0.77
N ALA A 53 -7.21 -11.67 0.36
CA ALA A 53 -7.18 -10.36 -0.28
C ALA A 53 -6.63 -9.26 0.64
N VAL A 54 -7.02 -9.25 1.91
CA VAL A 54 -6.51 -8.29 2.90
C VAL A 54 -5.01 -8.50 3.16
N LEU A 55 -4.57 -9.75 3.32
CA LEU A 55 -3.15 -10.06 3.45
C LEU A 55 -2.36 -9.64 2.21
N PHE A 56 -2.90 -9.87 1.01
CA PHE A 56 -2.26 -9.46 -0.23
C PHE A 56 -2.10 -7.93 -0.31
N LEU A 57 -3.15 -7.16 0.01
CA LEU A 57 -3.08 -5.69 0.09
C LEU A 57 -2.01 -5.23 1.07
N PHE A 58 -1.94 -5.88 2.24
CA PHE A 58 -0.97 -5.57 3.28
C PHE A 58 0.48 -5.86 2.85
N PHE A 59 0.74 -7.04 2.27
CA PHE A 59 2.06 -7.44 1.78
C PHE A 59 2.53 -6.55 0.63
N VAL A 60 1.67 -6.24 -0.33
CA VAL A 60 2.00 -5.35 -1.45
C VAL A 60 2.35 -3.95 -0.96
N GLY A 61 1.59 -3.41 0.01
CA GLY A 61 1.90 -2.11 0.61
C GLY A 61 3.27 -2.09 1.31
N ILE A 62 3.59 -3.12 2.10
CA ILE A 62 4.89 -3.24 2.79
C ILE A 62 6.05 -3.35 1.79
N ILE A 63 5.89 -4.13 0.73
CA ILE A 63 6.93 -4.29 -0.31
C ILE A 63 7.22 -2.93 -0.98
N PHE A 64 6.18 -2.15 -1.30
CA PHE A 64 6.37 -0.80 -1.83
C PHE A 64 7.06 0.14 -0.83
N ILE A 65 6.75 0.05 0.46
CA ILE A 65 7.46 0.85 1.47
C ILE A 65 8.93 0.46 1.50
N LEU A 66 9.26 -0.83 1.58
CA LEU A 66 10.65 -1.31 1.73
C LEU A 66 11.54 -1.03 0.52
N ILE A 67 11.02 -1.23 -0.70
CA ILE A 67 11.79 -1.00 -1.94
C ILE A 67 12.11 0.49 -2.12
N PHE A 68 11.19 1.37 -1.73
CA PHE A 68 11.29 2.81 -1.97
C PHE A 68 11.72 3.61 -0.72
N LEU A 69 12.08 2.93 0.37
CA LEU A 69 12.72 3.50 1.57
C LEU A 69 14.26 3.60 1.40
N ILE A 70 14.86 2.75 0.56
CA ILE A 70 16.29 2.71 0.21
C ILE A 70 16.57 3.63 -0.97
#